data_AF-A0A838VFA9-F1
#
_entry.id   AF-A0A838VFA9-F1
#
_cell.length_a   1.000
_cell.length_b   1.000
_cell.length_c   1.000
_cell.angle_alpha   90.00
_cell.angle_beta   90.00
_cell.angle_gamma   90.00
#
_symmetry.space_group_name_H-M   'P 1'
#
loop_
_entity.id
_entity.type
_entity.pdbx_description
1 polymer ?
#
loop_
_entity_poly.entity_id
_entity_poly.type
_entity_poly.pdbx_seq_one_letter_code
_entity_poly.pdbx_strand_id
1 'polypeptide(L)'
;MAHITGGGLPENLPRCLGVGQAIQVDPRSWTVPPMFQWLAEVGSVSPRDMFNTFNMGIGFVLLVPPEQAPQTIAYFASQQIIAQAIGEVITGAGELYGLPA
;
A
#
# COMPACT_ATOMS: atom_id res chain seq x y z
N MET A 1 -5.81 0.18 10.10
CA MET A 1 -4.55 0.90 9.84
C MET A 1 -3.44 -0.14 9.76
N ALA A 2 -2.41 0.09 8.96
CA ALA A 2 -1.26 -0.81 8.83
C ALA A 2 0.04 -0.01 8.73
N HIS A 3 1.03 -0.36 9.55
CA HIS A 3 2.41 0.07 9.39
C HIS A 3 3.12 -0.91 8.45
N ILE A 4 3.71 -0.42 7.37
CA ILE A 4 4.30 -1.27 6.34
C ILE A 4 5.79 -1.42 6.62
N THR A 5 6.16 -2.59 7.10
CA THR A 5 7.53 -2.92 7.55
C THR A 5 8.07 -4.10 6.75
N GLY A 6 8.79 -5.03 7.39
CA GLY A 6 9.16 -6.30 6.76
C GLY A 6 7.91 -7.02 6.25
N GLY A 7 8.00 -7.62 5.06
CA GLY A 7 6.85 -8.23 4.39
C GLY A 7 6.09 -7.32 3.43
N GLY A 8 6.40 -6.02 3.44
CA GLY A 8 5.78 -5.03 2.56
C GLY A 8 4.25 -4.96 2.69
N LEU A 9 3.59 -4.47 1.64
CA LEU A 9 2.13 -4.36 1.60
C LEU A 9 1.42 -5.72 1.73
N PRO A 10 1.83 -6.80 1.03
CA PRO A 10 1.15 -8.10 1.08
C PRO A 10 1.08 -8.71 2.48
N GLU A 11 2.14 -8.57 3.29
CA GLU A 11 2.13 -9.15 4.63
C GLU A 11 1.44 -8.26 5.67
N ASN A 12 1.58 -6.93 5.55
CA ASN A 12 1.15 -6.01 6.60
C ASN A 12 -0.29 -5.51 6.43
N LEU A 13 -0.70 -5.16 5.20
CA LEU A 13 -1.96 -4.48 4.96
C LEU A 13 -3.20 -5.38 5.22
N PRO A 14 -3.22 -6.66 4.81
CA PRO A 14 -4.37 -7.54 5.10
C PRO A 14 -4.67 -7.76 6.59
N ARG A 15 -3.70 -7.53 7.49
CA ARG A 15 -3.85 -7.77 8.94
C ARG A 15 -4.92 -6.91 9.61
N CYS A 16 -5.35 -5.82 8.96
CA CYS A 16 -6.42 -4.97 9.47
C CYS A 16 -7.80 -5.26 8.86
N LEU A 17 -7.94 -6.28 8.01
CA LEU A 17 -9.21 -6.66 7.40
C LEU A 17 -10.11 -7.42 8.37
N GLY A 18 -11.41 -7.17 8.28
CA GLY A 18 -12.46 -7.95 8.92
C GLY A 18 -12.93 -9.13 8.08
N VAL A 19 -13.88 -9.90 8.63
CA VAL A 19 -14.49 -11.03 7.91
C VAL A 19 -15.18 -10.54 6.63
N GLY A 20 -14.95 -11.24 5.53
CA GLY A 20 -15.58 -10.95 4.23
C GLY A 20 -14.96 -9.77 3.47
N GLN A 21 -13.78 -9.30 3.89
CA GLN A 21 -13.08 -8.18 3.27
C GLN A 21 -11.80 -8.62 2.58
N ALA A 22 -11.47 -7.94 1.49
CA ALA A 22 -10.18 -7.94 0.81
C ALA A 22 -9.80 -6.51 0.42
N ILE A 23 -8.60 -6.30 -0.09
CA ILE A 23 -8.15 -4.98 -0.56
C ILE A 23 -7.73 -5.06 -2.01
N GLN A 24 -8.22 -4.13 -2.83
CA GLN A 24 -7.73 -3.88 -4.18
C GLN A 24 -6.85 -2.63 -4.14
N VAL A 25 -5.56 -2.77 -4.41
CA VAL A 25 -4.63 -1.65 -4.57
C VAL A 25 -4.37 -1.35 -6.04
N ASP A 26 -4.06 -0.09 -6.37
CA ASP A 26 -3.50 0.30 -7.66
C ASP A 26 -2.05 0.79 -7.47
N PRO A 27 -1.03 -0.01 -7.81
CA PRO A 27 0.37 0.39 -7.65
C PRO A 27 0.78 1.59 -8.50
N ARG A 28 -0.07 2.04 -9.43
CA ARG A 28 0.17 3.24 -10.25
C ARG A 28 -0.34 4.51 -9.59
N SER A 29 -1.03 4.42 -8.46
CA SER A 29 -1.58 5.59 -7.76
C SER A 29 -0.52 6.34 -6.94
N TRP A 30 0.70 5.82 -6.85
CA TRP A 30 1.83 6.50 -6.24
C TRP A 30 3.10 6.32 -7.06
N THR A 31 4.04 7.24 -6.84
CA THR A 31 5.39 7.12 -7.38
C THR A 31 6.24 6.27 -6.46
N VAL A 32 6.68 5.11 -6.93
CA VAL A 32 7.70 4.30 -6.24
C VAL A 32 9.03 5.07 -6.24
N PRO A 33 9.67 5.30 -5.08
CA PRO A 33 10.96 5.99 -5.03
C PRO A 33 12.04 5.30 -5.91
N PRO A 34 12.83 6.06 -6.69
CA PRO A 34 13.82 5.50 -7.64
C PRO A 34 14.83 4.52 -7.01
N MET A 35 15.11 4.68 -5.71
CA MET A 35 15.98 3.79 -4.95
C MET A 35 15.51 2.32 -5.00
N PHE A 36 14.20 2.06 -5.00
CA PHE A 36 13.68 0.69 -5.09
C PHE A 36 13.90 0.09 -6.48
N GLN A 37 13.83 0.92 -7.52
CA GLN A 37 14.10 0.50 -8.89
C GLN A 37 15.57 0.10 -9.04
N TRP A 38 16.47 0.94 -8.55
CA TRP A 38 17.90 0.64 -8.47
C TRP A 38 18.20 -0.63 -7.65
N LEU A 39 17.55 -0.81 -6.48
CA LEU A 39 17.70 -2.01 -5.67
C LEU A 39 17.26 -3.27 -6.41
N ALA A 40 16.12 -3.22 -7.12
CA ALA A 40 15.62 -4.34 -7.90
C ALA A 40 16.59 -4.73 -9.01
N GLU A 41 17.13 -3.75 -9.73
CA GLU A 41 18.10 -3.95 -10.81
C GLU A 41 19.41 -4.57 -10.31
N VAL A 42 20.04 -3.97 -9.29
CA VAL A 42 21.32 -4.43 -8.75
C VAL A 42 21.18 -5.81 -8.08
N GLY A 43 20.07 -6.05 -7.39
CA GLY A 43 19.80 -7.32 -6.72
C GLY A 43 19.20 -8.40 -7.62
N SER A 44 18.86 -8.08 -8.88
CA SER A 44 18.07 -8.97 -9.76
C SER A 44 16.79 -9.48 -9.09
N VAL A 45 16.12 -8.61 -8.34
CA VAL A 45 14.93 -8.95 -7.54
C VAL A 45 13.67 -8.78 -8.39
N SER A 46 12.78 -9.77 -8.37
CA SER A 46 11.52 -9.69 -9.10
C SER A 46 10.60 -8.60 -8.55
N PRO A 47 9.71 -8.00 -9.36
CA PRO A 47 8.73 -7.04 -8.87
C PRO A 47 7.88 -7.58 -7.70
N ARG A 48 7.49 -8.85 -7.77
CA ARG A 48 6.76 -9.54 -6.70
C ARG A 48 7.54 -9.54 -5.39
N ASP A 49 8.81 -9.93 -5.43
CA ASP A 49 9.65 -10.02 -4.24
C ASP A 49 9.97 -8.63 -3.68
N MET A 50 10.07 -7.61 -4.54
CA MET A 50 10.20 -6.22 -4.11
C MET A 50 9.00 -5.79 -3.25
N PHE A 51 7.78 -6.09 -3.67
CA PHE A 51 6.56 -5.79 -2.90
C PHE A 51 6.39 -6.65 -1.65
N ASN A 52 6.87 -7.90 -1.66
CA ASN A 52 6.85 -8.78 -0.49
C ASN A 52 7.94 -8.46 0.54
N THR A 53 8.92 -7.62 0.19
CA THR A 53 10.07 -7.35 1.07
C THR A 53 10.08 -5.91 1.57
N PHE A 54 9.84 -4.96 0.66
CA PHE A 54 9.97 -3.54 0.92
C PHE A 54 8.61 -2.85 0.96
N ASN A 55 8.60 -1.65 1.54
CA ASN A 55 7.40 -0.82 1.61
C ASN A 55 7.03 -0.16 0.26
N MET A 56 7.95 -0.19 -0.71
CA MET A 56 7.76 0.35 -2.07
C MET A 56 7.30 1.83 -2.12
N GLY A 57 7.62 2.62 -1.10
CA GLY A 57 7.23 4.02 -0.96
C GLY A 57 6.01 4.28 -0.08
N ILE A 58 5.33 3.23 0.41
CA ILE A 58 4.17 3.35 1.29
C ILE A 58 4.55 2.90 2.69
N GLY A 59 4.87 3.84 3.58
CA GLY A 59 5.24 3.50 4.97
C GLY A 59 4.05 3.17 5.87
N PHE A 60 2.87 3.74 5.61
CA PHE A 60 1.69 3.58 6.46
C PHE A 60 0.42 3.66 5.63
N VAL A 61 -0.60 2.89 6.03
CA VAL A 61 -1.92 2.86 5.37
C VAL A 61 -3.03 3.08 6.38
N LEU A 62 -3.94 3.98 6.04
CA LEU A 62 -5.18 4.24 6.77
C LEU A 62 -6.36 3.70 5.95
N LEU A 63 -7.30 3.05 6.65
CA LEU A 63 -8.57 2.65 6.07
C LEU A 63 -9.61 3.58 6.66
N VAL A 64 -10.30 4.31 5.79
CA VAL A 64 -11.33 5.28 6.16
C VAL A 64 -12.55 5.06 5.26
N PRO A 65 -13.76 5.44 5.72
CA PRO A 65 -14.91 5.50 4.84
C PRO A 65 -14.60 6.33 3.57
N PRO A 66 -15.13 5.94 2.39
CA PRO A 66 -14.78 6.59 1.12
C PRO A 66 -15.08 8.09 1.12
N GLU A 67 -16.16 8.51 1.79
CA GLU A 67 -16.53 9.91 1.96
C GLU A 67 -15.55 10.73 2.82
N GLN A 68 -14.76 10.07 3.67
CA GLN A 68 -13.74 10.70 4.52
C GLN A 68 -12.36 10.75 3.86
N ALA A 69 -12.13 10.02 2.77
CA ALA A 69 -10.82 9.95 2.12
C ALA A 69 -10.29 11.33 1.69
N PRO A 70 -11.07 12.21 1.03
CA PRO A 70 -10.60 13.54 0.63
C PRO A 70 -10.20 14.41 1.83
N GLN A 71 -11.01 14.41 2.90
CA GLN A 71 -10.71 15.18 4.11
C GLN A 71 -9.48 14.64 4.85
N THR A 72 -9.32 13.31 4.89
CA THR A 72 -8.17 12.67 5.52
C THR A 72 -6.87 13.04 4.79
N ILE A 73 -6.89 12.98 3.46
CA ILE A 73 -5.74 13.39 2.62
C ILE A 73 -5.41 14.87 2.85
N ALA A 74 -6.42 15.75 2.84
CA ALA A 74 -6.23 17.17 3.09
C ALA A 74 -5.66 17.46 4.50
N TYR A 75 -6.09 16.70 5.51
CA TYR A 75 -5.55 16.80 6.85
C TYR A 75 -4.05 16.47 6.89
N PHE A 76 -3.61 15.34 6.31
CA PHE A 76 -2.19 15.01 6.28
C PHE A 76 -1.36 16.02 5.48
N ALA A 77 -1.90 16.52 4.36
CA ALA A 77 -1.27 17.59 3.61
C ALA A 77 -1.07 18.86 4.46
N SER A 78 -2.04 19.23 5.31
CA SER A 78 -1.91 20.36 6.26
C SER A 78 -0.81 20.16 7.31
N GLN A 79 -0.46 18.89 7.60
CA GLN A 79 0.62 18.50 8.50
C GLN A 79 1.95 18.26 7.76
N GLN A 80 2.03 18.63 6.47
CA GLN A 80 3.21 18.40 5.61
C GLN A 80 3.56 16.92 5.43
N ILE A 81 2.57 16.03 5.56
CA ILE A 81 2.69 14.59 5.33
C ILE A 81 2.01 14.27 4.00
N ILE A 82 2.73 13.63 3.08
CA ILE A 82 2.20 13.22 1.78
C ILE A 82 1.27 12.01 1.99
N ALA A 83 0.02 12.14 1.54
CA ALA A 83 -0.96 11.06 1.55
C ALA A 83 -1.76 11.07 0.24
N GLN A 84 -2.18 9.89 -0.22
CA GLN A 84 -3.03 9.73 -1.39
C GLN A 84 -3.86 8.45 -1.29
N ALA A 85 -4.91 8.36 -2.08
CA ALA A 85 -5.68 7.12 -2.21
C ALA A 85 -4.85 6.07 -2.97
N ILE A 86 -4.73 4.87 -2.39
CA ILE A 86 -3.94 3.77 -2.97
C ILE A 86 -4.76 2.55 -3.38
N GLY A 87 -6.04 2.54 -3.02
CA GLY A 87 -6.91 1.40 -3.22
C GLY A 87 -8.18 1.52 -2.40
N GLU A 88 -8.91 0.41 -2.35
CA GLU A 88 -10.20 0.30 -1.67
C GLU A 88 -10.38 -1.08 -1.03
N VAL A 89 -11.24 -1.12 -0.01
CA VAL A 89 -11.69 -2.37 0.59
C VAL A 89 -12.83 -2.91 -0.27
N ILE A 90 -12.72 -4.17 -0.67
CA ILE A 90 -13.72 -4.90 -1.46
C ILE A 90 -14.21 -6.13 -0.70
N THR A 91 -15.26 -6.77 -1.19
CA THR A 91 -15.66 -8.10 -0.71
C THR A 91 -14.61 -9.14 -1.09
N GLY A 92 -14.20 -9.99 -0.14
CA GLY A 92 -13.21 -11.05 -0.39
C GLY A 92 -12.90 -11.90 0.84
N ALA A 93 -11.80 -12.64 0.82
CA ALA A 93 -11.44 -13.63 1.84
C ALA A 93 -10.09 -13.30 2.53
N GLY A 94 -9.78 -12.02 2.70
CA GLY A 94 -8.59 -11.54 3.41
C GLY A 94 -7.37 -11.29 2.52
N GLU A 95 -7.53 -11.28 1.20
CA GLU A 95 -6.41 -11.09 0.26
C GLU A 95 -6.14 -9.63 -0.10
N LEU A 96 -4.94 -9.40 -0.65
CA LEU A 96 -4.53 -8.17 -1.32
C LEU A 96 -4.39 -8.43 -2.82
N TYR A 97 -5.08 -7.62 -3.64
CA TYR A 97 -5.08 -7.71 -5.11
C TYR A 97 -4.47 -6.46 -5.76
N GLY A 98 -4.04 -6.59 -7.02
CA GLY A 98 -3.57 -5.48 -7.86
C GLY A 98 -2.06 -5.25 -7.86
N LEU A 99 -1.31 -5.95 -7.01
CA LEU A 99 0.16 -5.92 -7.06
C LEU A 99 0.69 -6.87 -8.15
N PRO A 100 1.91 -6.64 -8.65
CA PRO A 100 2.59 -7.56 -9.57
C PRO A 100 2.68 -8.98 -9.01
N ALA A 101 2.40 -9.97 -9.87
CA ALA A 101 2.48 -11.40 -9.57
C ALA A 101 3.92 -11.92 -9.53
#